data_AF-A0A9E2E002-F1
#
_entry.id   AF-A0A9E2E002-F1
#
_cell.length_a   1.000
_cell.length_b   1.000
_cell.length_c   1.000
_cell.angle_alpha   90.00
_cell.angle_beta   90.00
_cell.angle_gamma   90.00
#
_symmetry.space_group_name_H-M   'P 1'
#
loop_
_entity.id
_entity.type
_entity.pdbx_description
1 polymer ?
#
loop_
_entity_poly.entity_id
_entity_poly.type
_entity_poly.pdbx_seq_one_letter_code
_entity_poly.pdbx_strand_id
1 'polypeptide(L)'
;KIKTSDGPKKPGKSVIYANKRVRRLLLQVKSKKAIKWKDVPDTFTVKVNGKVLTVKTARKGEDGNVRPVIVRPEHKSDVAAYIKRGALSDQYTGEIAGQAHQLGATVIVGKVNRAVADLNRGTQHMTGLDSLDSGAQEKAISEYRAQKAEALRHARRISADSRSLAPYLHVALHGKKDYEQSRPNDSDIEIGSVNGRSCDKETRDWFASRLISELAVRNIRIDGRAPIVIRDKRLKGDPTKVAGPMAHGKKYKTLQIEVSSHLRKNHGEAIAAILVKLLQEFSDEVGSQEEPQGIQKATSDVAIDVASPESEPKDASGEKAQSPDLAEDQTSSESVEKPQKFRLKVREQFKSQVGKVSISKATADKIGATPGCFISISANDRQIEIAEVHVPEKLRNDVILLDAKSREFLGLKAAEESDFQVSVY
;
A
#
# COMPACT_ATOMS: atom_id res chain seq x y z
N LYS A 1 15.95 28.03 1.68
CA LYS A 1 16.25 29.38 2.24
C LYS A 1 14.94 30.13 2.38
N ILE A 2 14.61 30.72 3.53
CA ILE A 2 13.39 31.53 3.69
C ILE A 2 13.80 32.95 4.11
N LYS A 3 13.33 33.97 3.38
CA LYS A 3 13.47 35.41 3.68
C LYS A 3 12.36 35.83 4.66
N THR A 4 12.70 36.65 5.65
CA THR A 4 11.74 37.36 6.51
C THR A 4 11.74 38.85 6.17
N SER A 5 10.58 39.50 6.25
CA SER A 5 10.37 40.94 5.97
C SER A 5 10.99 41.88 7.00
N ASP A 6 11.39 41.35 8.16
CA ASP A 6 11.80 42.17 9.28
C ASP A 6 13.30 41.96 9.52
N GLY A 7 14.01 43.08 9.65
CA GLY A 7 15.45 43.19 9.84
C GLY A 7 16.00 42.49 11.10
N PRO A 8 17.25 42.82 11.47
CA PRO A 8 18.11 41.91 12.22
C PRO A 8 17.68 41.85 13.68
N LYS A 9 17.02 40.75 14.08
CA LYS A 9 17.17 40.02 15.37
C LYS A 9 15.89 39.23 15.70
N LYS A 10 15.90 37.94 15.38
CA LYS A 10 15.31 36.84 16.17
C LYS A 10 15.75 35.51 15.52
N PRO A 11 16.23 34.51 16.28
CA PRO A 11 16.50 33.19 15.71
C PRO A 11 15.20 32.65 15.10
N GLY A 12 15.20 32.45 13.79
CA GLY A 12 14.00 32.18 13.00
C GLY A 12 13.32 30.90 13.48
N LYS A 13 12.17 31.02 14.15
CA LYS A 13 11.41 29.90 14.72
C LYS A 13 11.20 28.79 13.67
N SER A 14 11.58 27.56 13.99
CA SER A 14 11.24 26.40 13.17
C SER A 14 9.84 25.90 13.50
N VAL A 15 9.10 25.51 12.48
CA VAL A 15 7.71 25.08 12.61
C VAL A 15 7.64 23.59 12.31
N ILE A 16 7.06 22.80 13.21
CA ILE A 16 6.81 21.36 13.02
C ILE A 16 5.30 21.11 13.10
N TYR A 17 4.70 20.53 12.07
CA TYR A 17 3.27 20.20 12.11
C TYR A 17 3.05 18.91 12.90
N ALA A 18 2.77 19.04 14.19
CA ALA A 18 2.40 17.88 15.01
C ALA A 18 0.93 17.51 14.80
N ASN A 19 0.69 16.53 13.94
CA ASN A 19 -0.62 15.86 13.85
C ASN A 19 -0.95 15.11 15.17
N LYS A 20 -2.17 14.56 15.28
CA LYS A 20 -2.64 13.85 16.49
C LYS A 20 -1.68 12.75 16.98
N ARG A 21 -0.98 12.06 16.06
CA ARG A 21 -0.01 11.00 16.38
C ARG A 21 1.25 11.57 17.01
N VAL A 22 1.84 12.61 16.41
CA VAL A 22 3.04 13.28 16.94
C VAL A 22 2.79 13.83 18.35
N ARG A 23 1.60 14.39 18.61
CA ARG A 23 1.24 14.91 19.94
C ARG A 23 1.13 13.84 21.01
N ARG A 24 0.51 12.70 20.69
CA ARG A 24 0.44 11.56 21.63
C ARG A 24 1.82 11.06 22.00
N LEU A 25 2.72 10.97 21.00
CA LEU A 25 4.10 10.59 21.23
C LEU A 25 4.80 11.59 22.16
N LEU A 26 4.70 12.88 21.86
CA LEU A 26 5.37 13.93 22.63
C LEU A 26 4.84 14.10 24.07
N LEU A 27 3.54 13.88 24.30
CA LEU A 27 2.91 14.02 25.63
C LEU A 27 3.07 12.76 26.51
N GLN A 28 3.76 11.71 26.03
CA GLN A 28 3.93 10.43 26.74
C GLN A 28 2.63 9.80 27.28
N VAL A 29 1.48 10.13 26.69
CA VAL A 29 0.19 9.63 27.18
C VAL A 29 0.05 8.16 26.82
N LYS A 30 0.17 7.29 27.83
CA LYS A 30 -0.01 5.83 27.71
C LYS A 30 -1.47 5.43 27.40
N SER A 31 -2.42 6.32 27.59
CA SER A 31 -3.86 6.02 27.46
C SER A 31 -4.36 6.11 26.01
N LYS A 32 -5.23 5.17 25.61
CA LYS A 32 -5.93 5.19 24.31
C LYS A 32 -7.00 6.28 24.22
N LYS A 33 -7.40 6.92 25.33
CA LYS A 33 -8.38 8.02 25.30
C LYS A 33 -7.83 9.15 24.43
N ALA A 34 -8.68 9.70 23.56
CA ALA A 34 -8.30 10.88 22.81
C ALA A 34 -8.05 12.02 23.80
N ILE A 35 -6.84 12.56 23.82
CA ILE A 35 -6.55 13.82 24.53
C ILE A 35 -7.49 14.86 23.90
N LYS A 36 -8.43 15.40 24.68
CA LYS A 36 -9.30 16.46 24.14
C LYS A 36 -8.44 17.68 23.96
N TRP A 37 -8.77 18.47 22.94
CA TRP A 37 -7.99 19.64 22.55
C TRP A 37 -7.76 20.64 23.68
N LYS A 38 -8.78 20.85 24.51
CA LYS A 38 -8.74 21.72 25.68
C LYS A 38 -7.81 21.23 26.81
N ASP A 39 -7.43 19.95 26.78
CA ASP A 39 -6.60 19.32 27.81
C ASP A 39 -5.11 19.27 27.39
N VAL A 40 -4.76 19.77 26.20
CA VAL A 40 -3.37 19.90 25.77
C VAL A 40 -2.84 21.24 26.31
N PRO A 41 -1.86 21.25 27.22
CA PRO A 41 -1.32 22.51 27.74
C PRO A 41 -0.65 23.31 26.61
N ASP A 42 -0.74 24.64 26.67
CA ASP A 42 -0.14 25.55 25.68
C ASP A 42 1.38 25.35 25.51
N THR A 43 2.00 24.82 26.55
CA THR A 43 3.41 24.46 26.56
C THR A 43 3.59 23.19 27.38
N PHE A 44 4.42 22.27 26.92
CA PHE A 44 4.87 21.14 27.74
C PHE A 44 6.36 20.89 27.54
N THR A 45 6.97 20.22 28.50
CA THR A 45 8.38 19.83 28.42
C THR A 45 8.52 18.36 28.04
N VAL A 46 9.48 18.06 27.18
CA VAL A 46 9.81 16.69 26.78
C VAL A 46 11.28 16.48 27.08
N LYS A 47 11.61 15.45 27.86
CA LYS A 47 13.01 15.09 28.09
C LYS A 47 13.48 14.21 26.93
N VAL A 48 14.44 14.68 26.16
CA VAL A 48 15.02 13.98 25.01
C VAL A 48 16.53 13.92 25.23
N ASN A 49 17.06 12.69 25.40
CA ASN A 49 18.50 12.46 25.65
C ASN A 49 19.06 13.31 26.81
N GLY A 50 18.34 13.38 27.93
CA GLY A 50 18.75 14.16 29.09
C GLY A 50 18.41 15.66 29.02
N LYS A 51 18.20 16.23 27.82
CA LYS A 51 17.83 17.63 27.63
C LYS A 51 16.32 17.84 27.80
N VAL A 52 15.92 18.89 28.51
CA VAL A 52 14.52 19.28 28.66
C VAL A 52 14.15 20.22 27.52
N LEU A 53 13.26 19.78 26.63
CA LEU A 53 12.79 20.56 25.50
C LEU A 53 11.43 21.17 25.83
N THR A 54 11.32 22.49 25.79
CA THR A 54 10.02 23.18 25.92
C THR A 54 9.33 23.26 24.56
N VAL A 55 8.23 22.53 24.41
CA VAL A 55 7.43 22.45 23.19
C VAL A 55 6.19 23.31 23.36
N LYS A 56 6.01 24.31 22.49
CA LYS A 56 4.78 25.10 22.43
C LYS A 56 3.76 24.38 21.57
N THR A 57 2.59 24.10 22.15
CA THR A 57 1.57 23.34 21.46
C THR A 57 0.83 24.19 20.45
N ALA A 58 0.22 23.49 19.50
CA ALA A 58 -0.66 24.08 18.53
C ALA A 58 -1.76 24.88 19.23
N ARG A 59 -1.88 26.18 18.95
CA ARG A 59 -3.08 26.94 19.29
C ARG A 59 -4.18 26.63 18.29
N LYS A 60 -5.41 26.50 18.78
CA LYS A 60 -6.59 26.69 17.94
C LYS A 60 -6.71 28.20 17.75
N GLY A 61 -6.54 28.68 16.53
CA GLY A 61 -6.81 30.09 16.22
C GLY A 61 -8.27 30.42 16.44
N GLU A 62 -8.60 31.71 16.51
CA GLU A 62 -9.98 32.20 16.59
C GLU A 62 -10.83 31.71 15.40
N ASP A 63 -10.17 31.46 14.26
CA ASP A 63 -10.71 30.84 13.05
C ASP A 63 -11.00 29.32 13.18
N GLY A 64 -10.72 28.73 14.33
CA GLY A 64 -10.86 27.31 14.58
C GLY A 64 -9.74 26.44 13.99
N ASN A 65 -8.78 27.04 13.28
CA ASN A 65 -7.68 26.33 12.63
C ASN A 65 -6.58 25.97 13.60
N VAL A 66 -6.01 24.80 13.39
CA VAL A 66 -4.96 24.23 14.23
C VAL A 66 -3.61 24.69 13.69
N ARG A 67 -2.95 25.60 14.40
CA ARG A 67 -1.62 26.08 14.01
C ARG A 67 -0.53 25.12 14.50
N PRO A 68 0.59 24.96 13.78
CA PRO A 68 1.61 23.95 14.06
C PRO A 68 2.32 24.13 15.41
N VAL A 69 3.02 23.06 15.84
CA VAL A 69 3.89 23.07 17.02
C VAL A 69 5.16 23.82 16.68
N ILE A 70 5.48 24.86 17.46
CA ILE A 70 6.69 25.65 17.24
C ILE A 70 7.79 25.03 18.08
N VAL A 71 8.81 24.50 17.41
CA VAL A 71 10.02 23.98 18.05
C VAL A 71 11.13 24.97 17.77
N ARG A 72 11.89 25.35 18.80
CA ARG A 72 13.02 26.24 18.58
C ARG A 72 14.01 25.56 17.61
N PRO A 73 14.60 26.29 16.64
CA PRO A 73 15.46 25.72 15.59
C PRO A 73 16.55 24.78 16.12
N GLU A 74 17.17 25.15 17.24
CA GLU A 74 18.22 24.42 17.92
C GLU A 74 17.77 23.04 18.46
N HIS A 75 16.47 22.77 18.52
CA HIS A 75 15.89 21.52 19.01
C HIS A 75 15.17 20.71 17.93
N LYS A 76 15.18 21.19 16.67
CA LYS A 76 14.51 20.52 15.55
C LYS A 76 15.03 19.10 15.34
N SER A 77 16.35 18.91 15.45
CA SER A 77 17.01 17.60 15.35
C SER A 77 16.57 16.65 16.47
N ASP A 78 16.55 17.13 17.72
CA ASP A 78 16.18 16.33 18.90
C ASP A 78 14.71 15.89 18.86
N VAL A 79 13.79 16.79 18.48
CA VAL A 79 12.36 16.46 18.32
C VAL A 79 12.14 15.50 17.15
N ALA A 80 12.80 15.72 16.01
CA ALA A 80 12.73 14.79 14.89
C ALA A 80 13.27 13.41 15.29
N ALA A 81 14.37 13.33 16.04
CA ALA A 81 14.92 12.08 16.56
C ALA A 81 13.95 11.39 17.55
N TYR A 82 13.25 12.14 18.39
CA TYR A 82 12.22 11.61 19.28
C TYR A 82 11.00 11.05 18.52
N ILE A 83 10.51 11.76 17.50
CA ILE A 83 9.42 11.28 16.63
C ILE A 83 9.85 10.03 15.87
N LYS A 84 11.08 10.00 15.35
CA LYS A 84 11.68 8.82 14.71
C LYS A 84 11.72 7.62 15.65
N ARG A 85 12.03 7.81 16.95
CA ARG A 85 11.97 6.75 17.98
C ARG A 85 10.55 6.23 18.24
N GLY A 86 9.54 7.09 18.20
CA GLY A 86 8.14 6.67 18.30
C GLY A 86 7.63 5.86 17.10
N ALA A 87 8.33 5.90 15.96
CA ALA A 87 8.02 5.16 14.74
C ALA A 87 8.69 3.77 14.68
N LEU A 88 9.36 3.32 15.76
CA LEU A 88 10.08 2.05 15.86
C LEU A 88 9.18 0.79 15.96
N SER A 89 7.88 0.88 15.63
CA SER A 89 7.02 -0.33 15.66
C SER A 89 7.53 -1.42 14.71
N ASP A 90 8.22 -1.02 13.64
CA ASP A 90 8.80 -1.90 12.62
C ASP A 90 10.29 -2.22 12.84
N GLN A 91 10.85 -1.98 14.05
CA GLN A 91 12.26 -2.29 14.33
C GLN A 91 12.59 -3.76 14.08
N TYR A 92 13.76 -4.08 13.50
CA TYR A 92 14.19 -5.41 13.06
C TYR A 92 13.50 -5.95 11.78
N THR A 93 12.39 -5.36 11.32
CA THR A 93 11.72 -5.83 10.10
C THR A 93 12.60 -5.68 8.85
N GLY A 94 13.42 -4.62 8.78
CA GLY A 94 14.38 -4.44 7.70
C GLY A 94 15.52 -5.47 7.70
N GLU A 95 15.92 -5.96 8.88
CA GLU A 95 16.95 -7.01 9.01
C GLU A 95 16.42 -8.35 8.50
N ILE A 96 15.19 -8.71 8.88
CA ILE A 96 14.48 -9.90 8.36
C ILE A 96 14.37 -9.83 6.83
N ALA A 97 14.03 -8.66 6.29
CA ALA A 97 13.95 -8.45 4.85
C ALA A 97 15.33 -8.62 4.18
N GLY A 98 16.42 -8.14 4.80
CA GLY A 98 17.78 -8.37 4.34
C GLY A 98 18.18 -9.85 4.35
N GLN A 99 17.83 -10.59 5.39
CA GLN A 99 18.04 -12.05 5.47
C GLN A 99 17.23 -12.79 4.39
N ALA A 100 15.97 -12.40 4.17
CA ALA A 100 15.15 -12.98 3.11
C ALA A 100 15.76 -12.76 1.72
N HIS A 101 16.37 -11.59 1.49
CA HIS A 101 17.10 -11.32 0.25
C HIS A 101 18.30 -12.25 0.05
N GLN A 102 19.10 -12.48 1.10
CA GLN A 102 20.24 -13.41 1.06
C GLN A 102 19.81 -14.86 0.75
N LEU A 103 18.58 -15.22 1.12
CA LEU A 103 17.99 -16.53 0.85
C LEU A 103 17.32 -16.61 -0.54
N GLY A 104 17.42 -15.56 -1.35
CA GLY A 104 16.96 -15.55 -2.75
C GLY A 104 15.62 -14.85 -3.00
N ALA A 105 15.02 -14.20 -2.01
CA ALA A 105 13.84 -13.37 -2.26
C ALA A 105 14.19 -12.04 -2.92
N THR A 106 13.29 -11.54 -3.78
CA THR A 106 13.32 -10.14 -4.21
C THR A 106 12.69 -9.28 -3.12
N VAL A 107 13.41 -8.26 -2.66
CA VAL A 107 13.01 -7.47 -1.49
C VAL A 107 13.11 -5.98 -1.80
N ILE A 108 12.06 -5.23 -1.45
CA ILE A 108 12.05 -3.77 -1.53
C ILE A 108 11.94 -3.22 -0.11
N VAL A 109 12.95 -2.46 0.32
CA VAL A 109 13.01 -1.86 1.66
C VAL A 109 13.01 -0.34 1.56
N GLY A 110 12.08 0.30 2.27
CA GLY A 110 12.10 1.76 2.41
C GLY A 110 13.32 2.23 3.20
N LYS A 111 14.19 3.02 2.57
CA LYS A 111 15.35 3.64 3.22
C LYS A 111 14.98 4.88 4.04
N VAL A 112 13.80 5.45 3.77
CA VAL A 112 13.25 6.60 4.48
C VAL A 112 12.42 6.15 5.68
N ASN A 113 12.50 6.90 6.79
CA ASN A 113 11.69 6.62 7.96
C ASN A 113 10.21 6.86 7.63
N ARG A 114 9.30 5.96 8.04
CA ARG A 114 7.85 6.09 7.81
C ARG A 114 7.20 7.36 8.37
N ALA A 115 7.85 8.03 9.31
CA ALA A 115 7.41 9.33 9.81
C ALA A 115 7.67 10.48 8.83
N VAL A 116 8.55 10.27 7.84
CA VAL A 116 8.83 11.15 6.69
C VAL A 116 7.95 10.74 5.51
N ALA A 117 8.04 9.49 5.06
CA ALA A 117 7.19 8.94 4.02
C ALA A 117 6.78 7.50 4.35
N ASP A 118 5.48 7.23 4.46
CA ASP A 118 4.94 5.92 4.79
C ASP A 118 4.57 5.18 3.49
N LEU A 119 5.44 4.26 3.06
CA LEU A 119 5.24 3.46 1.83
C LEU A 119 4.01 2.54 1.90
N ASN A 120 3.42 2.35 3.09
CA ASN A 120 2.18 1.60 3.27
C ASN A 120 0.93 2.48 3.17
N ARG A 121 1.02 3.64 2.50
CA ARG A 121 -0.06 4.61 2.36
C ARG A 121 -0.03 5.22 0.94
N GLY A 122 -1.12 5.87 0.54
CA GLY A 122 -1.19 6.55 -0.76
C GLY A 122 -0.36 7.85 -0.79
N THR A 123 -0.24 8.45 -1.98
CA THR A 123 0.47 9.72 -2.22
C THR A 123 -0.13 10.88 -1.42
N GLN A 124 -1.42 10.84 -1.13
CA GLN A 124 -2.16 11.83 -0.34
C GLN A 124 -1.90 11.74 1.18
N HIS A 125 -1.09 10.77 1.64
CA HIS A 125 -0.88 10.55 3.06
C HIS A 125 0.12 11.55 3.66
N MET A 126 -0.39 12.49 4.45
CA MET A 126 0.47 13.36 5.24
C MET A 126 1.06 12.65 6.46
N THR A 127 2.36 12.48 6.48
CA THR A 127 3.10 12.00 7.65
C THR A 127 3.31 13.12 8.69
N GLY A 128 3.86 12.78 9.85
CA GLY A 128 4.15 13.77 10.90
C GLY A 128 5.31 14.72 10.54
N LEU A 129 6.20 14.30 9.64
CA LEU A 129 7.35 15.08 9.19
C LEU A 129 7.24 15.54 7.74
N ASP A 130 6.16 15.20 7.03
CA ASP A 130 5.87 15.68 5.65
C ASP A 130 5.91 17.21 5.56
N SER A 131 5.56 17.91 6.66
CA SER A 131 5.69 19.37 6.75
C SER A 131 7.11 19.91 6.66
N LEU A 132 8.13 19.04 6.75
CA LEU A 132 9.54 19.41 6.63
C LEU A 132 10.06 19.24 5.19
N ASP A 133 9.38 18.45 4.36
CA ASP A 133 9.75 18.19 2.97
C ASP A 133 8.49 17.91 2.13
N SER A 134 7.92 18.99 1.56
CA SER A 134 6.71 18.92 0.76
C SER A 134 6.94 18.03 -0.47
N GLY A 135 6.15 16.95 -0.58
CA GLY A 135 6.24 15.98 -1.68
C GLY A 135 7.13 14.77 -1.38
N ALA A 136 7.69 14.63 -0.17
CA ALA A 136 8.47 13.45 0.21
C ALA A 136 7.65 12.15 0.10
N GLN A 137 6.39 12.15 0.56
CA GLN A 137 5.49 11.02 0.40
C GLN A 137 5.29 10.63 -1.07
N GLU A 138 4.99 11.60 -1.93
CA GLU A 138 4.73 11.36 -3.36
C GLU A 138 5.95 10.77 -4.06
N LYS A 139 7.13 11.36 -3.87
CA LYS A 139 8.39 10.85 -4.44
C LYS A 139 8.70 9.43 -3.98
N ALA A 140 8.58 9.17 -2.68
CA ALA A 140 8.87 7.85 -2.12
C ALA A 140 7.90 6.77 -2.63
N ILE A 141 6.62 7.10 -2.78
CA ILE A 141 5.62 6.18 -3.35
C ILE A 141 5.87 5.94 -4.84
N SER A 142 6.23 6.98 -5.59
CA SER A 142 6.57 6.85 -7.01
C SER A 142 7.78 5.93 -7.22
N GLU A 143 8.86 6.16 -6.47
CA GLU A 143 10.06 5.31 -6.51
C GLU A 143 9.76 3.86 -6.10
N TYR A 144 9.02 3.66 -5.01
CA TYR A 144 8.60 2.32 -4.57
C TYR A 144 7.84 1.56 -5.66
N ARG A 145 6.92 2.23 -6.37
CA ARG A 145 6.15 1.62 -7.45
C ARG A 145 7.01 1.31 -8.67
N ALA A 146 7.93 2.19 -9.03
CA ALA A 146 8.88 1.93 -10.12
C ALA A 146 9.71 0.67 -9.83
N GLN A 147 10.24 0.55 -8.61
CA GLN A 147 11.00 -0.62 -8.16
C GLN A 147 10.15 -1.90 -8.14
N LYS A 148 8.89 -1.80 -7.71
CA LYS A 148 7.95 -2.92 -7.75
C LYS A 148 7.67 -3.38 -9.19
N ALA A 149 7.42 -2.44 -10.11
CA ALA A 149 7.20 -2.76 -11.52
C ALA A 149 8.46 -3.37 -12.17
N GLU A 150 9.65 -2.90 -11.79
CA GLU A 150 10.92 -3.47 -12.23
C GLU A 150 11.11 -4.91 -11.74
N ALA A 151 10.84 -5.19 -10.47
CA ALA A 151 10.87 -6.54 -9.91
C ALA A 151 9.92 -7.50 -10.67
N LEU A 152 8.72 -7.03 -11.00
CA LEU A 152 7.73 -7.81 -11.75
C LEU A 152 8.15 -8.08 -13.20
N ARG A 153 8.74 -7.07 -13.87
CA ARG A 153 9.32 -7.21 -15.21
C ARG A 153 10.48 -8.20 -15.21
N HIS A 154 11.38 -8.09 -14.25
CA HIS A 154 12.52 -8.99 -14.12
C HIS A 154 12.09 -10.44 -13.92
N ALA A 155 11.04 -10.68 -13.13
CA ALA A 155 10.46 -12.01 -12.95
C ALA A 155 9.77 -12.56 -14.22
N ARG A 156 9.66 -11.78 -15.31
CA ARG A 156 8.88 -12.08 -16.53
C ARG A 156 7.44 -12.47 -16.20
N ARG A 157 6.91 -11.92 -15.10
CA ARG A 157 5.56 -12.26 -14.61
C ARG A 157 4.52 -11.24 -15.05
N ILE A 158 4.85 -10.26 -15.89
CA ILE A 158 3.87 -9.29 -16.40
C ILE A 158 3.81 -9.27 -17.92
N SER A 159 2.60 -9.07 -18.44
CA SER A 159 2.29 -8.86 -19.85
C SER A 159 2.51 -7.41 -20.28
N ALA A 160 2.35 -7.13 -21.57
CA ALA A 160 2.50 -5.79 -22.13
C ALA A 160 1.50 -4.78 -21.54
N ASP A 161 0.32 -5.22 -21.09
CA ASP A 161 -0.68 -4.37 -20.41
C ASP A 161 -0.48 -4.33 -18.88
N SER A 162 0.69 -4.78 -18.40
CA SER A 162 1.08 -4.83 -16.98
C SER A 162 0.28 -5.79 -16.09
N ARG A 163 -0.53 -6.70 -16.67
CA ARG A 163 -1.18 -7.79 -15.91
C ARG A 163 -0.22 -8.92 -15.59
N SER A 164 -0.39 -9.53 -14.41
CA SER A 164 0.35 -10.71 -13.98
C SER A 164 -0.01 -11.90 -14.86
N LEU A 165 0.98 -12.47 -15.55
CA LEU A 165 0.83 -13.61 -16.46
C LEU A 165 0.53 -14.92 -15.71
N ALA A 166 1.15 -15.07 -14.54
CA ALA A 166 0.98 -16.19 -13.64
C ALA A 166 0.64 -15.68 -12.23
N PRO A 167 0.10 -16.53 -11.34
CA PRO A 167 -0.05 -16.17 -9.94
C PRO A 167 1.25 -15.67 -9.32
N TYR A 168 1.17 -14.53 -8.63
CA TYR A 168 2.31 -13.85 -8.02
C TYR A 168 1.94 -13.41 -6.61
N LEU A 169 2.75 -13.79 -5.62
CA LEU A 169 2.50 -13.43 -4.22
C LEU A 169 3.47 -12.35 -3.75
N HIS A 170 2.92 -11.21 -3.36
CA HIS A 170 3.63 -10.12 -2.72
C HIS A 170 3.34 -10.09 -1.22
N VAL A 171 4.39 -10.21 -0.41
CA VAL A 171 4.29 -10.13 1.04
C VAL A 171 4.79 -8.75 1.51
N ALA A 172 3.89 -7.94 2.04
CA ALA A 172 4.22 -6.71 2.74
C ALA A 172 4.49 -7.00 4.21
N LEU A 173 5.77 -7.01 4.59
CA LEU A 173 6.21 -7.33 5.95
C LEU A 173 6.23 -6.08 6.86
N HIS A 174 5.58 -6.18 8.01
CA HIS A 174 5.45 -5.12 9.01
C HIS A 174 5.67 -5.65 10.42
N GLY A 175 5.94 -4.72 11.33
CA GLY A 175 6.11 -4.97 12.73
C GLY A 175 4.95 -4.48 13.57
N LYS A 176 4.49 -5.33 14.48
CA LYS A 176 3.55 -4.94 15.52
C LYS A 176 4.16 -5.08 16.91
N LYS A 177 3.47 -4.48 17.88
CA LYS A 177 3.74 -4.69 19.30
C LYS A 177 3.42 -6.13 19.69
N ASP A 178 4.06 -6.59 20.76
CA ASP A 178 3.83 -7.92 21.31
C ASP A 178 2.37 -8.16 21.68
N TYR A 179 2.02 -9.43 21.64
CA TYR A 179 0.72 -9.93 22.04
C TYR A 179 0.41 -9.50 23.47
N GLU A 180 -0.75 -8.88 23.66
CA GLU A 180 -1.28 -8.60 25.00
C GLU A 180 -2.53 -9.46 25.20
N GLN A 181 -2.47 -10.47 26.08
CA GLN A 181 -3.58 -11.40 26.32
C GLN A 181 -4.89 -10.71 26.74
N SER A 182 -4.78 -9.56 27.40
CA SER A 182 -5.94 -8.74 27.79
C SER A 182 -6.61 -8.03 26.60
N ARG A 183 -6.04 -8.08 25.40
CA ARG A 183 -6.62 -7.49 24.18
C ARG A 183 -7.31 -8.57 23.35
N PRO A 184 -8.65 -8.46 23.16
CA PRO A 184 -9.36 -9.36 22.27
C PRO A 184 -8.78 -9.32 20.86
N ASN A 185 -8.70 -10.50 20.22
CA ASN A 185 -8.19 -10.66 18.85
C ASN A 185 -6.78 -10.08 18.63
N ASP A 186 -5.91 -10.15 19.63
CA ASP A 186 -4.47 -9.92 19.44
C ASP A 186 -3.78 -11.25 19.10
N SER A 187 -2.58 -11.17 18.54
CA SER A 187 -1.79 -12.34 18.14
C SER A 187 -0.30 -12.04 18.17
N ASP A 188 0.54 -13.03 17.87
CA ASP A 188 1.97 -12.81 17.62
C ASP A 188 2.22 -12.49 16.15
N ILE A 189 1.49 -13.14 15.25
CA ILE A 189 1.49 -12.83 13.81
C ILE A 189 0.06 -12.57 13.36
N GLU A 190 -0.14 -11.55 12.54
CA GLU A 190 -1.41 -11.32 11.85
C GLU A 190 -1.22 -11.21 10.35
N ILE A 191 -2.06 -11.92 9.60
CA ILE A 191 -2.09 -11.92 8.13
C ILE A 191 -3.32 -11.15 7.67
N GLY A 192 -3.10 -10.02 7.03
CA GLY A 192 -4.12 -9.17 6.43
C GLY A 192 -4.21 -9.37 4.93
N SER A 193 -5.43 -9.55 4.43
CA SER A 193 -5.77 -9.64 3.01
C SER A 193 -6.77 -8.56 2.58
N VAL A 194 -7.03 -7.58 3.44
CA VAL A 194 -8.06 -6.55 3.29
C VAL A 194 -9.45 -7.19 3.20
N ASN A 195 -9.67 -8.24 4.01
CA ASN A 195 -10.83 -9.13 3.97
C ASN A 195 -11.06 -9.79 2.59
N GLY A 196 -10.03 -10.35 1.98
CA GLY A 196 -10.13 -11.07 0.70
C GLY A 196 -9.92 -10.20 -0.54
N ARG A 197 -9.72 -8.89 -0.39
CA ARG A 197 -9.64 -7.94 -1.52
C ARG A 197 -8.25 -7.80 -2.12
N SER A 198 -7.21 -7.89 -1.27
CA SER A 198 -5.81 -7.84 -1.75
C SER A 198 -5.23 -9.22 -2.07
N CYS A 199 -5.86 -10.27 -1.55
CA CYS A 199 -5.51 -11.68 -1.77
C CYS A 199 -6.77 -12.49 -1.44
N ASP A 200 -7.09 -13.51 -2.24
CA ASP A 200 -8.26 -14.35 -1.99
C ASP A 200 -8.12 -15.17 -0.70
N LYS A 201 -9.27 -15.67 -0.23
CA LYS A 201 -9.38 -16.42 1.01
C LYS A 201 -8.52 -17.70 0.99
N GLU A 202 -8.50 -18.40 -0.13
CA GLU A 202 -7.80 -19.68 -0.29
C GLU A 202 -6.30 -19.51 -0.14
N THR A 203 -5.70 -18.60 -0.92
CA THR A 203 -4.27 -18.27 -0.86
C THR A 203 -3.87 -17.78 0.53
N ARG A 204 -4.70 -16.94 1.17
CA ARG A 204 -4.45 -16.47 2.55
C ARG A 204 -4.48 -17.62 3.55
N ASP A 205 -5.44 -18.52 3.43
CA ASP A 205 -5.62 -19.64 4.36
C ASP A 205 -4.52 -20.71 4.18
N TRP A 206 -4.12 -20.97 2.93
CA TRP A 206 -2.93 -21.75 2.58
C TRP A 206 -1.67 -21.16 3.23
N PHE A 207 -1.41 -19.87 3.02
CA PHE A 207 -0.22 -19.19 3.56
C PHE A 207 -0.19 -19.27 5.09
N ALA A 208 -1.33 -19.03 5.74
CA ALA A 208 -1.43 -19.11 7.20
C ALA A 208 -1.18 -20.52 7.73
N SER A 209 -1.72 -21.55 7.08
CA SER A 209 -1.54 -22.95 7.49
C SER A 209 -0.09 -23.39 7.35
N ARG A 210 0.55 -23.10 6.21
CA ARG A 210 1.96 -23.39 5.97
C ARG A 210 2.87 -22.65 6.95
N LEU A 211 2.60 -21.36 7.21
CA LEU A 211 3.32 -20.58 8.22
C LEU A 211 3.23 -21.21 9.62
N ILE A 212 2.03 -21.62 10.06
CA ILE A 212 1.85 -22.29 11.36
C ILE A 212 2.63 -23.60 11.42
N SER A 213 2.58 -24.40 10.37
CA SER A 213 3.32 -25.66 10.27
C SER A 213 4.84 -25.43 10.38
N GLU A 214 5.38 -24.47 9.63
CA GLU A 214 6.81 -24.15 9.64
C GLU A 214 7.30 -23.59 10.98
N LEU A 215 6.48 -22.76 11.65
CA LEU A 215 6.77 -22.29 13.01
C LEU A 215 6.86 -23.47 13.99
N ALA A 216 5.99 -24.47 13.84
CA ALA A 216 5.98 -25.67 14.67
C ALA A 216 7.18 -26.58 14.40
N VAL A 217 7.52 -26.84 13.13
CA VAL A 217 8.68 -27.65 12.71
C VAL A 217 9.97 -27.08 13.29
N ARG A 218 10.12 -25.76 13.32
CA ARG A 218 11.29 -25.07 13.88
C ARG A 218 11.22 -24.90 15.40
N ASN A 219 10.19 -25.45 16.06
CA ASN A 219 9.92 -25.33 17.48
C ASN A 219 10.03 -23.88 18.00
N ILE A 220 9.55 -22.90 17.23
CA ILE A 220 9.54 -21.51 17.63
C ILE A 220 8.54 -21.35 18.78
N ARG A 221 8.99 -20.76 19.89
CA ARG A 221 8.18 -20.52 21.09
C ARG A 221 8.27 -19.06 21.53
N ILE A 222 7.19 -18.57 22.14
CA ILE A 222 7.13 -17.30 22.85
C ILE A 222 6.65 -17.63 24.25
N ASP A 223 7.47 -17.38 25.26
CA ASP A 223 7.13 -17.67 26.66
C ASP A 223 6.62 -19.13 26.87
N GLY A 224 7.26 -20.10 26.20
CA GLY A 224 6.95 -21.53 26.28
C GLY A 224 5.78 -22.03 25.41
N ARG A 225 4.96 -21.13 24.86
CA ARG A 225 3.82 -21.48 23.99
C ARG A 225 4.14 -21.33 22.51
N ALA A 226 3.34 -22.00 21.66
CA ALA A 226 3.36 -21.78 20.22
C ALA A 226 2.91 -20.34 19.88
N PRO A 227 3.45 -19.73 18.81
CA PRO A 227 2.98 -18.44 18.31
C PRO A 227 1.52 -18.51 17.87
N ILE A 228 0.75 -17.48 18.22
CA ILE A 228 -0.63 -17.33 17.80
C ILE A 228 -0.63 -16.59 16.46
N VAL A 229 -1.23 -17.20 15.44
CA VAL A 229 -1.38 -16.64 14.09
C VAL A 229 -2.87 -16.40 13.83
N ILE A 230 -3.26 -15.17 13.48
CA ILE A 230 -4.65 -14.84 13.12
C ILE A 230 -4.73 -14.19 11.73
N ARG A 231 -5.94 -14.16 11.16
CA ARG A 231 -6.22 -13.66 9.82
C ARG A 231 -7.32 -12.60 9.86
N ASP A 232 -7.08 -11.46 9.24
CA ASP A 232 -8.07 -10.39 9.02
C ASP A 232 -8.95 -10.05 10.24
N LYS A 233 -8.36 -9.94 11.43
CA LYS A 233 -9.12 -9.58 12.63
C LYS A 233 -8.93 -8.12 12.99
N ARG A 234 -7.75 -7.79 13.52
CA ARG A 234 -7.41 -6.47 14.03
C ARG A 234 -6.61 -5.65 13.01
N LEU A 235 -5.64 -6.27 12.36
CA LEU A 235 -4.77 -5.72 11.33
C LEU A 235 -5.06 -6.43 10.00
N LYS A 236 -6.20 -6.05 9.41
CA LYS A 236 -6.70 -6.60 8.13
C LYS A 236 -5.85 -6.23 6.92
N GLY A 237 -4.73 -5.55 7.09
CA GLY A 237 -3.97 -4.94 6.00
C GLY A 237 -4.46 -3.53 5.67
N ASP A 238 -3.57 -2.72 5.12
CA ASP A 238 -3.91 -1.39 4.64
C ASP A 238 -4.72 -1.45 3.33
N PRO A 239 -5.76 -0.62 3.14
CA PRO A 239 -6.50 -0.55 1.88
C PRO A 239 -5.62 -0.39 0.63
N THR A 240 -4.47 0.26 0.76
CA THR A 240 -3.53 0.42 -0.37
C THR A 240 -2.96 -0.90 -0.90
N LYS A 241 -3.08 -2.02 -0.16
CA LYS A 241 -2.66 -3.33 -0.66
C LYS A 241 -3.51 -3.83 -1.83
N VAL A 242 -4.73 -3.33 -1.98
CA VAL A 242 -5.60 -3.64 -3.13
C VAL A 242 -5.04 -3.05 -4.43
N ALA A 243 -4.17 -2.02 -4.35
CA ALA A 243 -3.52 -1.43 -5.53
C ALA A 243 -2.73 -2.44 -6.37
N GLY A 244 -2.16 -3.48 -5.74
CA GLY A 244 -1.40 -4.51 -6.44
C GLY A 244 -2.27 -5.33 -7.39
N PRO A 245 -3.26 -6.08 -6.87
CA PRO A 245 -4.22 -6.81 -7.70
C PRO A 245 -4.96 -5.91 -8.69
N MET A 246 -5.22 -4.65 -8.33
CA MET A 246 -5.82 -3.67 -9.25
C MET A 246 -4.92 -3.39 -10.46
N ALA A 247 -3.63 -3.13 -10.22
CA ALA A 247 -2.68 -2.78 -11.28
C ALA A 247 -2.24 -3.99 -12.11
N HIS A 248 -2.25 -5.18 -11.53
CA HIS A 248 -1.65 -6.38 -12.11
C HIS A 248 -2.61 -7.57 -12.25
N GLY A 249 -3.92 -7.35 -12.08
CA GLY A 249 -4.96 -8.37 -12.23
C GLY A 249 -5.07 -9.37 -11.06
N LYS A 250 -6.10 -10.21 -11.11
CA LYS A 250 -6.49 -11.16 -10.04
C LYS A 250 -5.42 -12.20 -9.70
N LYS A 251 -4.52 -12.52 -10.63
CA LYS A 251 -3.37 -13.43 -10.40
C LYS A 251 -2.32 -12.79 -9.48
N TYR A 252 -2.26 -11.46 -9.41
CA TYR A 252 -1.42 -10.76 -8.45
C TYR A 252 -2.08 -10.74 -7.06
N LYS A 253 -1.41 -11.31 -6.07
CA LYS A 253 -1.88 -11.41 -4.68
C LYS A 253 -0.98 -10.59 -3.78
N THR A 254 -1.56 -9.89 -2.80
CA THR A 254 -0.81 -9.19 -1.75
C THR A 254 -1.31 -9.59 -0.36
N LEU A 255 -0.39 -10.02 0.49
CA LEU A 255 -0.64 -10.22 1.92
C LEU A 255 0.13 -9.18 2.72
N GLN A 256 -0.49 -8.61 3.75
CA GLN A 256 0.20 -7.84 4.77
C GLN A 256 0.47 -8.74 5.97
N ILE A 257 1.72 -8.89 6.38
CA ILE A 257 2.10 -9.69 7.55
C ILE A 257 2.61 -8.78 8.64
N GLU A 258 2.00 -8.86 9.81
CA GLU A 258 2.36 -8.09 10.99
C GLU A 258 2.97 -9.02 12.03
N VAL A 259 4.28 -8.89 12.30
CA VAL A 259 5.01 -9.78 13.21
C VAL A 259 5.33 -9.06 14.53
N SER A 260 5.11 -9.74 15.67
CA SER A 260 5.39 -9.19 17.00
C SER A 260 6.85 -8.77 17.18
N SER A 261 7.12 -7.91 18.16
CA SER A 261 8.48 -7.45 18.44
C SER A 261 9.36 -8.59 18.96
N HIS A 262 8.79 -9.47 19.79
CA HIS A 262 9.47 -10.63 20.34
C HIS A 262 9.95 -11.58 19.24
N LEU A 263 9.07 -11.95 18.31
CA LEU A 263 9.43 -12.82 17.19
C LEU A 263 10.50 -12.20 16.31
N ARG A 264 10.35 -10.92 15.96
CA ARG A 264 11.32 -10.25 15.08
C ARG A 264 12.70 -10.13 15.73
N LYS A 265 12.74 -9.85 17.03
CA LYS A 265 13.99 -9.70 17.78
C LYS A 265 14.70 -11.04 18.01
N ASN A 266 13.96 -12.07 18.36
CA ASN A 266 14.54 -13.33 18.86
C ASN A 266 14.58 -14.44 17.80
N HIS A 267 13.77 -14.33 16.75
CA HIS A 267 13.57 -15.38 15.73
C HIS A 267 13.62 -14.83 14.30
N GLY A 268 14.21 -13.64 14.08
CA GLY A 268 14.17 -12.94 12.80
C GLY A 268 14.69 -13.77 11.61
N GLU A 269 15.81 -14.47 11.79
CA GLU A 269 16.39 -15.34 10.77
C GLU A 269 15.47 -16.50 10.40
N ALA A 270 14.90 -17.16 11.40
CA ALA A 270 13.95 -18.24 11.18
C ALA A 270 12.69 -17.73 10.46
N ILE A 271 12.17 -16.56 10.84
CA ILE A 271 11.05 -15.92 10.15
C ILE A 271 11.40 -15.63 8.68
N ALA A 272 12.59 -15.08 8.39
CA ALA A 272 13.03 -14.84 7.02
C ALA A 272 13.07 -16.15 6.21
N ALA A 273 13.64 -17.22 6.76
CA ALA A 273 13.73 -18.51 6.11
C ALA A 273 12.35 -19.14 5.83
N ILE A 274 11.42 -19.03 6.78
CA ILE A 274 10.04 -19.49 6.58
C ILE A 274 9.40 -18.69 5.44
N LEU A 275 9.47 -17.36 5.47
CA LEU A 275 8.83 -16.52 4.44
C LEU A 275 9.36 -16.82 3.04
N VAL A 276 10.67 -17.00 2.89
CA VAL A 276 11.29 -17.34 1.59
C VAL A 276 10.81 -18.70 1.11
N LYS A 277 10.81 -19.72 1.99
CA LYS A 277 10.29 -21.05 1.67
C LYS A 277 8.84 -20.99 1.19
N LEU A 278 7.97 -20.24 1.88
CA LEU A 278 6.58 -20.09 1.46
C LEU A 278 6.45 -19.40 0.10
N LEU A 279 7.28 -18.40 -0.20
CA LEU A 279 7.27 -17.75 -1.52
C LEU A 279 7.73 -18.68 -2.65
N GLN A 280 8.69 -19.56 -2.37
CA GLN A 280 9.14 -20.59 -3.30
C GLN A 280 8.05 -21.64 -3.52
N GLU A 281 7.47 -22.21 -2.45
CA GLU A 281 6.36 -23.17 -2.55
C GLU A 281 5.17 -22.60 -3.34
N PHE A 282 4.81 -21.34 -3.10
CA PHE A 282 3.75 -20.67 -3.87
C PHE A 282 4.09 -20.60 -5.36
N SER A 283 5.36 -20.33 -5.70
CA SER A 283 5.80 -20.22 -7.09
C SER A 283 5.83 -21.58 -7.79
N ASP A 284 6.18 -22.65 -7.07
CA ASP A 284 6.32 -24.01 -7.59
C ASP A 284 4.96 -24.71 -7.77
N GLU A 285 4.06 -24.60 -6.78
CA GLU A 285 2.70 -25.16 -6.84
C GLU A 285 1.91 -24.56 -8.02
N VAL A 286 2.11 -23.28 -8.28
CA VAL A 286 1.49 -22.55 -9.40
C VAL A 286 2.12 -22.89 -10.74
N GLY A 287 3.46 -22.97 -10.80
CA GLY A 287 4.19 -23.29 -12.03
C GLY A 287 3.84 -24.67 -12.58
N SER A 288 3.46 -25.60 -11.70
CA SER A 288 3.09 -26.97 -12.07
C SER A 288 1.67 -27.11 -12.64
N GLN A 289 0.80 -26.10 -12.50
CA GLN A 289 -0.58 -26.15 -12.97
C GLN A 289 -0.82 -25.41 -14.30
N GLU A 290 0.13 -24.60 -14.77
CA GLU A 290 -0.03 -23.77 -15.97
C GLU A 290 0.94 -24.14 -17.11
N GLU A 291 1.55 -25.34 -17.16
CA GLU A 291 2.24 -25.75 -18.39
C GLU A 291 1.22 -25.82 -19.54
N PRO A 292 1.31 -24.93 -20.55
CA PRO A 292 0.46 -25.02 -21.71
C PRO A 292 0.94 -26.25 -22.49
N GLN A 293 0.10 -27.28 -22.57
CA GLN A 293 0.22 -28.30 -23.60
C GLN A 293 0.01 -27.62 -24.97
N GLY A 294 1.04 -26.98 -25.52
CA GLY A 294 0.83 -26.21 -26.75
C GLY A 294 1.92 -25.24 -27.17
N ILE A 295 3.20 -25.51 -26.89
CA ILE A 295 4.28 -24.93 -27.70
C ILE A 295 5.19 -26.09 -28.09
N GLN A 296 4.87 -26.73 -29.22
CA GLN A 296 5.83 -27.59 -29.90
C GLN A 296 7.06 -26.75 -30.21
N LYS A 297 8.18 -27.17 -29.62
CA LYS A 297 9.51 -26.65 -29.85
C LYS A 297 9.82 -26.93 -31.33
N ALA A 298 9.68 -25.92 -32.20
CA ALA A 298 10.24 -25.98 -33.53
C ALA A 298 11.77 -26.02 -33.38
N THR A 299 12.33 -27.22 -33.42
CA THR A 299 13.75 -27.44 -33.64
C THR A 299 14.04 -27.12 -35.10
N SER A 300 14.62 -25.95 -35.36
CA SER A 300 15.28 -25.68 -36.63
C SER A 300 16.69 -26.27 -36.57
N ASP A 301 16.82 -27.51 -37.00
CA ASP A 301 18.09 -28.03 -37.49
C ASP A 301 18.37 -27.37 -38.85
N VAL A 302 19.27 -26.39 -38.86
CA VAL A 302 19.89 -25.89 -40.09
C VAL A 302 21.21 -26.63 -40.25
N ALA A 303 21.17 -27.73 -40.98
CA ALA A 303 22.34 -28.28 -41.64
C ALA A 303 22.65 -27.39 -42.86
N ILE A 304 23.85 -26.83 -42.87
CA ILE A 304 24.44 -26.19 -44.04
C ILE A 304 25.03 -27.31 -44.89
N ASP A 305 24.55 -27.47 -46.12
CA ASP A 305 25.32 -28.18 -47.13
C ASP A 305 25.23 -27.49 -48.49
N VAL A 306 26.37 -27.50 -49.16
CA VAL A 306 26.76 -26.70 -50.33
C VAL A 306 26.51 -27.51 -51.61
N ALA A 307 25.82 -26.93 -52.59
CA ALA A 307 26.14 -26.96 -54.04
C ALA A 307 24.89 -26.66 -54.92
N SER A 308 25.07 -25.77 -55.89
CA SER A 308 24.24 -25.58 -57.10
C SER A 308 24.68 -26.59 -58.21
N PRO A 309 24.06 -26.70 -59.42
CA PRO A 309 23.07 -25.79 -60.04
C PRO A 309 21.97 -26.44 -60.95
N GLU A 310 21.17 -25.55 -61.56
CA GLU A 310 20.35 -25.68 -62.79
C GLU A 310 18.98 -26.41 -62.75
N SER A 311 17.88 -25.64 -62.87
CA SER A 311 17.02 -25.57 -64.07
C SER A 311 15.73 -24.77 -63.78
N GLU A 312 15.34 -23.87 -64.69
CA GLU A 312 14.06 -23.14 -64.73
C GLU A 312 12.89 -24.01 -65.26
N PRO A 313 11.69 -23.45 -65.58
CA PRO A 313 10.56 -23.24 -64.67
C PRO A 313 9.31 -24.03 -65.14
N LYS A 314 8.24 -24.12 -64.34
CA LYS A 314 6.90 -24.40 -64.86
C LYS A 314 5.75 -24.04 -63.92
N ASP A 315 4.70 -23.58 -64.57
CA ASP A 315 3.44 -23.03 -64.08
C ASP A 315 2.52 -24.00 -63.33
N ALA A 316 1.56 -23.36 -62.66
CA ALA A 316 0.13 -23.70 -62.61
C ALA A 316 -0.43 -24.38 -61.36
N SER A 317 -1.55 -23.78 -60.91
CA SER A 317 -2.72 -24.37 -60.23
C SER A 317 -2.45 -25.20 -58.97
N GLY A 318 -2.87 -24.80 -57.77
CA GLY A 318 -4.24 -24.41 -57.45
C GLY A 318 -4.95 -25.62 -56.84
N GLU A 319 -5.00 -25.69 -55.51
CA GLU A 319 -6.01 -26.49 -54.81
C GLU A 319 -6.18 -26.02 -53.36
N LYS A 320 -7.44 -25.78 -53.01
CA LYS A 320 -7.93 -25.39 -51.69
C LYS A 320 -7.83 -26.61 -50.75
N ALA A 321 -7.05 -26.49 -49.68
CA ALA A 321 -7.21 -27.34 -48.51
C ALA A 321 -8.00 -26.57 -47.43
N GLN A 322 -9.13 -27.14 -47.03
CA GLN A 322 -9.96 -26.69 -45.92
C GLN A 322 -9.20 -26.84 -44.59
N SER A 323 -9.04 -25.74 -43.87
CA SER A 323 -8.62 -25.75 -42.47
C SER A 323 -9.82 -26.12 -41.58
N PRO A 324 -9.66 -27.02 -40.60
CA PRO A 324 -10.71 -27.30 -39.63
C PRO A 324 -10.82 -26.16 -38.61
N ASP A 325 -12.05 -25.78 -38.30
CA ASP A 325 -12.45 -24.87 -37.24
C ASP A 325 -11.79 -25.25 -35.90
N LEU A 326 -10.80 -24.47 -35.48
CA LEU A 326 -10.42 -24.39 -34.08
C LEU A 326 -11.42 -23.47 -33.40
N ALA A 327 -12.35 -24.06 -32.66
CA ALA A 327 -13.23 -23.35 -31.75
C ALA A 327 -12.36 -22.55 -30.78
N GLU A 328 -12.34 -21.23 -30.96
CA GLU A 328 -11.77 -20.30 -30.00
C GLU A 328 -12.54 -20.44 -28.69
N ASP A 329 -11.88 -21.04 -27.69
CA ASP A 329 -12.31 -21.00 -26.31
C ASP A 329 -12.25 -19.54 -25.84
N GLN A 330 -13.38 -18.85 -26.01
CA GLN A 330 -13.62 -17.49 -25.54
C GLN A 330 -13.65 -17.50 -24.01
N THR A 331 -12.47 -17.64 -23.41
CA THR A 331 -12.23 -17.28 -22.03
C THR A 331 -12.45 -15.77 -21.94
N SER A 332 -13.57 -15.40 -21.33
CA SER A 332 -14.00 -14.02 -21.13
C SER A 332 -12.88 -13.24 -20.46
N SER A 333 -12.09 -12.52 -21.25
CA SER A 333 -11.18 -11.51 -20.75
C SER A 333 -12.06 -10.46 -20.08
N GLU A 334 -12.13 -10.47 -18.75
CA GLU A 334 -12.72 -9.38 -17.98
C GLU A 334 -12.01 -8.10 -18.43
N SER A 335 -12.70 -7.34 -19.30
CA SER A 335 -12.27 -6.05 -19.77
C SER A 335 -12.21 -5.15 -18.55
N VAL A 336 -11.03 -4.58 -18.28
CA VAL A 336 -10.92 -3.48 -17.32
C VAL A 336 -11.90 -2.42 -17.80
N GLU A 337 -12.98 -2.20 -17.04
CA GLU A 337 -14.02 -1.26 -17.43
C GLU A 337 -13.37 0.11 -17.63
N LYS A 338 -13.60 0.70 -18.80
CA LYS A 338 -13.03 2.01 -19.13
C LYS A 338 -13.50 3.02 -18.08
N PRO A 339 -12.63 3.93 -17.61
CA PRO A 339 -13.01 4.99 -16.67
C PRO A 339 -14.26 5.73 -17.18
N GLN A 340 -15.29 5.78 -16.35
CA GLN A 340 -16.53 6.47 -16.68
C GLN A 340 -16.44 7.94 -16.29
N LYS A 341 -16.88 8.83 -17.17
CA LYS A 341 -16.85 10.28 -16.95
C LYS A 341 -18.16 10.77 -16.33
N PHE A 342 -18.06 11.55 -15.27
CA PHE A 342 -19.20 12.17 -14.59
C PHE A 342 -18.93 13.64 -14.33
N ARG A 343 -19.91 14.49 -14.64
CA ARG A 343 -19.91 15.87 -14.15
C ARG A 343 -20.63 15.91 -12.80
N LEU A 344 -19.89 16.13 -11.72
CA LEU A 344 -20.40 16.04 -10.34
C LEU A 344 -20.12 17.34 -9.57
N LYS A 345 -21.09 17.74 -8.75
CA LYS A 345 -20.98 18.82 -7.78
C LYS A 345 -20.31 18.32 -6.51
N VAL A 346 -19.21 18.96 -6.15
CA VAL A 346 -18.42 18.61 -4.97
C VAL A 346 -19.11 19.15 -3.71
N ARG A 347 -19.32 18.31 -2.71
CA ARG A 347 -19.84 18.72 -1.39
C ARG A 347 -18.94 18.21 -0.28
N GLU A 348 -19.13 18.78 0.91
CA GLU A 348 -18.37 18.38 2.08
C GLU A 348 -18.85 17.05 2.62
N GLN A 349 -17.89 16.18 2.88
CA GLN A 349 -18.17 14.89 3.47
C GLN A 349 -18.42 14.98 4.97
N PHE A 350 -19.36 14.16 5.45
CA PHE A 350 -19.63 14.02 6.87
C PHE A 350 -18.37 13.58 7.62
N LYS A 351 -18.17 14.14 8.82
CA LYS A 351 -17.00 13.83 9.68
C LYS A 351 -16.84 12.34 10.00
N SER A 352 -17.93 11.57 9.95
CA SER A 352 -17.93 10.11 10.16
C SER A 352 -17.37 9.31 8.99
N GLN A 353 -17.21 9.92 7.80
CA GLN A 353 -16.82 9.24 6.56
C GLN A 353 -15.48 9.73 5.99
N VAL A 354 -14.62 10.35 6.81
CA VAL A 354 -13.29 10.83 6.36
C VAL A 354 -12.46 9.68 5.77
N GLY A 355 -11.89 9.89 4.59
CA GLY A 355 -11.08 8.89 3.87
C GLY A 355 -11.89 7.93 2.99
N LYS A 356 -13.21 8.12 2.90
CA LYS A 356 -14.08 7.46 1.92
C LYS A 356 -14.45 8.45 0.82
N VAL A 357 -14.96 7.96 -0.30
CA VAL A 357 -15.65 8.81 -1.28
C VAL A 357 -17.12 8.45 -1.25
N SER A 358 -18.00 9.44 -1.06
CA SER A 358 -19.44 9.18 -1.14
C SER A 358 -20.02 9.61 -2.48
N ILE A 359 -20.65 8.67 -3.17
CA ILE A 359 -21.34 8.87 -4.44
C ILE A 359 -22.80 8.44 -4.32
N SER A 360 -23.65 8.95 -5.19
CA SER A 360 -25.07 8.57 -5.21
C SER A 360 -25.23 7.10 -5.59
N LYS A 361 -26.38 6.50 -5.25
CA LYS A 361 -26.73 5.16 -5.71
C LYS A 361 -26.72 5.07 -7.23
N ALA A 362 -27.29 6.06 -7.92
CA ALA A 362 -27.31 6.09 -9.39
C ALA A 362 -25.89 6.17 -10.00
N THR A 363 -24.98 6.93 -9.39
CA THR A 363 -23.58 6.98 -9.82
C THR A 363 -22.91 5.63 -9.57
N ALA A 364 -23.13 5.03 -8.40
CA ALA A 364 -22.56 3.73 -8.04
C ALA A 364 -23.04 2.62 -8.98
N ASP A 365 -24.35 2.54 -9.24
CA ASP A 365 -24.94 1.56 -10.16
C ASP A 365 -24.38 1.72 -11.59
N LYS A 366 -24.18 2.95 -12.07
CA LYS A 366 -23.60 3.22 -13.40
C LYS A 366 -22.19 2.67 -13.55
N ILE A 367 -21.37 2.77 -12.51
CA ILE A 367 -19.99 2.29 -12.51
C ILE A 367 -19.85 0.86 -11.98
N GLY A 368 -20.95 0.18 -11.62
CA GLY A 368 -20.88 -1.14 -10.98
C GLY A 368 -20.29 -1.14 -9.56
N ALA A 369 -20.24 0.01 -8.88
CA ALA A 369 -19.73 0.11 -7.51
C ALA A 369 -20.74 -0.39 -6.48
N THR A 370 -20.27 -1.18 -5.52
CA THR A 370 -21.04 -1.57 -4.33
C THR A 370 -20.48 -0.89 -3.07
N PRO A 371 -21.29 -0.65 -2.01
CA PRO A 371 -20.78 -0.08 -0.77
C PRO A 371 -19.59 -0.88 -0.21
N GLY A 372 -18.49 -0.19 0.07
CA GLY A 372 -17.24 -0.79 0.55
C GLY A 372 -16.28 -1.24 -0.56
N CYS A 373 -16.64 -1.19 -1.85
CA CYS A 373 -15.67 -1.35 -2.93
C CYS A 373 -14.66 -0.18 -2.95
N PHE A 374 -13.63 -0.28 -3.77
CA PHE A 374 -12.66 0.80 -3.95
C PHE A 374 -12.78 1.39 -5.33
N ILE A 375 -12.68 2.71 -5.40
CA ILE A 375 -12.65 3.44 -6.66
C ILE A 375 -11.38 4.28 -6.75
N SER A 376 -11.00 4.57 -7.99
CA SER A 376 -10.14 5.70 -8.30
C SER A 376 -11.02 6.83 -8.83
N ILE A 377 -10.73 8.04 -8.38
CA ILE A 377 -11.32 9.26 -8.92
C ILE A 377 -10.22 10.20 -9.37
N SER A 378 -10.36 10.78 -10.56
CA SER A 378 -9.47 11.84 -11.05
C SER A 378 -10.25 13.09 -11.45
N ALA A 379 -9.69 14.26 -11.14
CA ALA A 379 -10.18 15.57 -11.53
C ALA A 379 -8.99 16.55 -11.60
N ASN A 380 -9.03 17.55 -12.49
CA ASN A 380 -7.97 18.55 -12.67
C ASN A 380 -6.55 17.95 -12.79
N ASP A 381 -6.41 16.90 -13.60
CA ASP A 381 -5.14 16.16 -13.82
C ASP A 381 -4.52 15.53 -12.57
N ARG A 382 -5.31 15.40 -11.49
CA ARG A 382 -4.90 14.77 -10.23
C ARG A 382 -5.80 13.58 -9.95
N GLN A 383 -5.26 12.56 -9.28
CA GLN A 383 -5.94 11.28 -9.08
C GLN A 383 -5.84 10.79 -7.64
N ILE A 384 -6.97 10.50 -7.04
CA ILE A 384 -7.07 9.69 -5.82
C ILE A 384 -7.24 8.25 -6.29
N GLU A 385 -6.24 7.43 -6.06
CA GLU A 385 -6.17 6.09 -6.65
C GLU A 385 -7.08 5.07 -5.97
N ILE A 386 -7.21 5.14 -4.65
CA ILE A 386 -7.99 4.19 -3.87
C ILE A 386 -8.72 4.95 -2.79
N ALA A 387 -10.04 5.03 -2.95
CA ALA A 387 -10.95 5.46 -1.91
C ALA A 387 -12.06 4.43 -1.73
N GLU A 388 -12.38 4.11 -0.48
CA GLU A 388 -13.51 3.24 -0.18
C GLU A 388 -14.82 3.95 -0.54
N VAL A 389 -15.69 3.29 -1.29
CA VAL A 389 -16.99 3.82 -1.69
C VAL A 389 -17.96 3.72 -0.52
N HIS A 390 -18.62 4.84 -0.25
CA HIS A 390 -19.79 4.92 0.60
C HIS A 390 -20.98 5.39 -0.23
N VAL A 391 -22.13 4.73 -0.13
CA VAL A 391 -23.34 5.07 -0.90
C VAL A 391 -24.43 5.51 0.07
N PRO A 392 -24.60 6.81 0.35
CA PRO A 392 -25.67 7.27 1.24
C PRO A 392 -27.04 7.12 0.56
N GLU A 393 -28.06 6.72 1.32
CA GLU A 393 -29.43 6.53 0.80
C GLU A 393 -30.01 7.78 0.11
N LYS A 394 -29.67 8.97 0.61
CA LYS A 394 -30.26 10.25 0.19
C LYS A 394 -29.25 11.20 -0.44
N LEU A 395 -28.27 10.69 -1.18
CA LEU A 395 -27.34 11.54 -1.93
C LEU A 395 -27.85 11.77 -3.35
N ARG A 396 -27.94 13.05 -3.76
CA ARG A 396 -28.39 13.42 -5.12
C ARG A 396 -27.42 12.88 -6.18
N ASN A 397 -27.97 12.54 -7.35
CA ASN A 397 -27.25 11.90 -8.45
C ASN A 397 -26.07 12.72 -9.01
N ASP A 398 -26.13 14.04 -8.84
CA ASP A 398 -25.16 15.01 -9.30
C ASP A 398 -24.12 15.38 -8.22
N VAL A 399 -24.05 14.67 -7.09
CA VAL A 399 -23.18 15.05 -5.96
C VAL A 399 -22.15 13.98 -5.65
N ILE A 400 -20.92 14.44 -5.42
CA ILE A 400 -19.85 13.67 -4.79
C ILE A 400 -19.45 14.31 -3.45
N LEU A 401 -19.38 13.52 -2.39
CA LEU A 401 -18.88 13.98 -1.09
C LEU A 401 -17.41 13.61 -0.95
N LEU A 402 -16.58 14.64 -0.76
CA LEU A 402 -15.15 14.52 -0.54
C LEU A 402 -14.77 15.20 0.78
N ASP A 403 -13.88 14.58 1.54
CA ASP A 403 -13.26 15.23 2.68
C ASP A 403 -12.38 16.41 2.23
N ALA A 404 -12.08 17.32 3.15
CA ALA A 404 -11.33 18.54 2.84
C ALA A 404 -9.97 18.28 2.19
N LYS A 405 -9.26 17.21 2.60
CA LYS A 405 -7.94 16.87 2.05
C LYS A 405 -8.05 16.32 0.64
N SER A 406 -9.03 15.45 0.41
CA SER A 406 -9.30 14.90 -0.92
C SER A 406 -9.63 16.00 -1.93
N ARG A 407 -10.42 17.01 -1.52
CA ARG A 407 -10.71 18.20 -2.35
C ARG A 407 -9.48 19.05 -2.64
N GLU A 408 -8.73 19.40 -1.59
CA GLU A 408 -7.50 20.19 -1.71
C GLU A 408 -6.49 19.48 -2.64
N PHE A 409 -6.34 18.17 -2.45
CA PHE A 409 -5.50 17.33 -3.30
C PHE A 409 -5.94 17.39 -4.76
N LEU A 410 -7.23 17.25 -5.06
CA LEU A 410 -7.76 17.35 -6.43
C LEU A 410 -7.88 18.80 -6.95
N GLY A 411 -7.51 19.81 -6.16
CA GLY A 411 -7.63 21.22 -6.55
C GLY A 411 -9.09 21.70 -6.69
N LEU A 412 -10.01 21.14 -5.90
CA LEU A 412 -11.45 21.40 -5.97
C LEU A 412 -11.94 22.26 -4.81
N LYS A 413 -12.91 23.15 -5.05
CA LYS A 413 -13.62 23.90 -4.01
C LYS A 413 -14.92 23.22 -3.61
N ALA A 414 -15.42 23.52 -2.41
CA ALA A 414 -16.75 23.08 -2.01
C ALA A 414 -17.82 23.77 -2.89
N ALA A 415 -18.83 23.00 -3.30
CA ALA A 415 -19.90 23.39 -4.20
C ALA A 415 -19.51 23.65 -5.67
N GLU A 416 -18.25 23.44 -6.05
CA GLU A 416 -17.78 23.48 -7.44
C GLU A 416 -18.31 22.26 -8.21
N GLU A 417 -18.59 22.45 -9.51
CA GLU A 417 -18.84 21.35 -10.43
C GLU A 417 -17.56 21.04 -11.20
N SER A 418 -17.22 19.76 -11.32
CA SER A 418 -16.02 19.31 -12.03
C SER A 418 -16.29 18.00 -12.77
N ASP A 419 -15.49 17.74 -13.80
CA ASP A 419 -15.51 16.49 -14.53
C ASP A 419 -14.60 15.49 -13.83
N PHE A 420 -15.21 14.41 -13.36
CA PHE A 420 -14.54 13.27 -12.74
C PHE A 420 -14.41 12.14 -13.74
N GLN A 421 -13.26 11.47 -13.73
CA GLN A 421 -13.17 10.10 -14.25
C GLN A 421 -13.19 9.16 -13.05
N VAL A 422 -14.08 8.18 -13.07
CA VAL A 422 -14.28 7.23 -11.98
C VAL A 422 -14.11 5.82 -12.54
N SER A 423 -13.26 5.03 -11.88
CA SER A 423 -13.04 3.61 -12.20
C SER A 423 -13.34 2.78 -10.96
N VAL A 424 -14.15 1.73 -11.13
CA VAL A 424 -14.42 0.72 -10.10
C VAL A 424 -13.44 -0.42 -10.23
N TYR A 425 -13.05 -0.97 -9.09
CA TYR A 425 -12.12 -2.07 -8.99
C TYR A 425 -12.66 -3.23 -8.17
#